data_AF-A0A5C8MMT2-F1
#
_entry.id   AF-A0A5C8MMT2-F1
#
_cell.length_a   1.000
_cell.length_b   1.000
_cell.length_c   1.000
_cell.angle_alpha   90.00
_cell.angle_beta   90.00
_cell.angle_gamma   90.00
#
_symmetry.space_group_name_H-M   'P 1'
#
loop_
_entity.id
_entity.type
_entity.pdbx_description
1 polymer ?
#
loop_
_entity_poly.entity_id
_entity_poly.type
_entity_poly.pdbx_seq_one_letter_code
_entity_poly.pdbx_strand_id
1 'polypeptide(L)'
;HYQSNLKNDIETVGYAKINDQTINMLMLAFKINTNDIKYVEAGPDGERFLRPMHLGNIEIFYWEGKLNERDINPIALSADKKPKYYYGFSKDKQYDDLRTIQWHEYH
;
A
#
# COMPACT_ATOMS: atom_id res chain seq x y z
N HIS A 1 -11.49 -13.22 19.44
CA HIS A 1 -10.03 -13.16 19.25
C HIS A 1 -9.74 -13.06 17.75
N TYR A 2 -9.67 -11.85 17.19
CA TYR A 2 -9.20 -11.67 15.81
C TYR A 2 -7.68 -11.65 15.86
N GLN A 3 -7.05 -12.75 15.42
CA GLN A 3 -5.62 -12.73 15.13
C GLN A 3 -5.44 -12.08 13.78
N SER A 4 -4.56 -11.08 13.72
CA SER A 4 -4.27 -10.39 12.48
C SER A 4 -3.64 -11.37 11.48
N ASN A 5 -4.28 -11.55 10.33
CA ASN A 5 -3.75 -12.33 9.21
C ASN A 5 -2.92 -11.48 8.24
N LEU A 6 -2.67 -10.21 8.57
CA LEU A 6 -1.98 -9.22 7.75
C LEU A 6 -0.75 -9.79 7.03
N LYS A 7 0.18 -10.39 7.77
CA LYS A 7 1.43 -10.95 7.21
C LYS A 7 1.20 -12.15 6.28
N ASN A 8 0.09 -12.85 6.43
CA ASN A 8 -0.29 -13.98 5.58
C ASN A 8 -1.08 -13.53 4.35
N ASP A 9 -1.73 -12.37 4.40
CA ASP A 9 -2.62 -11.89 3.34
C ASP A 9 -1.91 -10.97 2.35
N ILE A 10 -1.04 -10.09 2.85
CA ILE A 10 -0.35 -9.08 2.05
C ILE A 10 1.07 -8.82 2.58
N GLU A 11 2.03 -8.77 1.67
CA GLU A 11 3.44 -8.65 2.00
C GLU A 11 4.10 -7.54 1.18
N THR A 12 4.86 -6.68 1.83
CA THR A 12 5.75 -5.72 1.16
C THR A 12 6.97 -6.46 0.64
N VAL A 13 7.18 -6.42 -0.67
CA VAL A 13 8.42 -6.92 -1.29
C VAL A 13 9.52 -5.88 -1.15
N GLY A 14 9.18 -4.60 -1.36
CA GLY A 14 10.09 -3.49 -1.17
C GLY A 14 9.47 -2.17 -1.59
N TYR A 15 10.16 -1.07 -1.27
CA TYR A 15 9.84 0.25 -1.79
C TYR A 15 11.12 0.92 -2.26
N ALA A 16 10.99 1.82 -3.23
CA ALA A 16 12.10 2.61 -3.75
C ALA A 16 11.66 4.05 -3.91
N LYS A 17 12.55 4.97 -3.55
CA LYS A 17 12.38 6.41 -3.79
C LYS A 17 13.51 6.87 -4.69
N ILE A 18 13.15 7.41 -5.83
CA ILE A 18 14.07 7.95 -6.82
C ILE A 18 13.86 9.45 -6.82
N ASN A 19 14.91 10.21 -6.50
CA ASN A 19 14.87 11.66 -6.49
C ASN A 19 16.15 12.18 -7.16
N ASP A 20 16.05 12.44 -8.47
CA ASP A 20 17.10 13.06 -9.26
C ASP A 20 16.57 14.36 -9.91
N GLN A 21 17.41 15.02 -10.72
CA GLN A 21 17.06 16.30 -11.34
C GLN A 21 15.92 16.21 -12.38
N THR A 22 15.60 15.00 -12.82
CA THR A 22 14.66 14.70 -13.91
C THR A 22 13.46 13.86 -13.48
N ILE A 23 13.62 13.05 -12.43
CA ILE A 23 12.65 12.07 -11.95
C ILE A 23 12.51 12.24 -10.44
N ASN A 24 11.27 12.43 -10.01
CA ASN A 24 10.88 12.24 -8.62
C ASN A 24 9.78 11.19 -8.61
N MET A 25 10.11 10.00 -8.12
CA MET A 25 9.24 8.85 -8.16
C MET A 25 9.34 8.09 -6.85
N LEU A 26 8.19 7.60 -6.41
CA LEU A 26 8.08 6.69 -5.29
C LEU A 26 7.42 5.41 -5.82
N MET A 27 7.98 4.26 -5.45
CA MET A 27 7.55 2.95 -5.91
C MET A 27 7.31 2.04 -4.72
N LEU A 28 6.24 1.27 -4.78
CA LEU A 28 5.91 0.23 -3.82
C LEU A 28 5.66 -1.09 -4.56
N ALA A 29 6.41 -2.13 -4.19
CA ALA A 29 6.21 -3.49 -4.65
C ALA A 29 5.62 -4.33 -3.51
N PHE A 30 4.54 -5.05 -3.77
CA PHE A 30 3.91 -5.92 -2.79
C PHE A 30 3.28 -7.15 -3.45
N LYS A 31 3.00 -8.15 -2.63
CA LYS A 31 2.41 -9.42 -3.05
C LYS A 31 1.15 -9.70 -2.26
N ILE A 32 0.11 -10.17 -2.95
CA ILE A 32 -1.11 -10.69 -2.33
C ILE A 32 -1.00 -12.20 -2.20
N ASN A 33 -1.24 -12.68 -0.98
CA ASN A 33 -1.16 -14.09 -0.62
C ASN A 33 -2.54 -14.68 -0.22
N THR A 34 -3.62 -13.89 -0.34
CA THR A 34 -5.01 -14.30 -0.07
C THR A 34 -5.96 -14.02 -1.23
N ASN A 35 -7.05 -14.76 -1.33
CA ASN A 35 -8.14 -14.49 -2.27
C ASN A 35 -9.11 -13.40 -1.79
N ASP A 36 -8.98 -12.95 -0.54
CA ASP A 36 -9.89 -11.97 0.06
C ASP A 36 -9.65 -10.53 -0.41
N ILE A 37 -8.47 -10.26 -0.98
CA ILE A 37 -8.12 -8.99 -1.60
C ILE A 37 -8.31 -9.12 -3.12
N LYS A 38 -9.20 -8.30 -3.68
CA LYS A 38 -9.51 -8.28 -5.13
C LYS A 38 -9.02 -7.05 -5.84
N TYR A 39 -8.84 -5.96 -5.11
CA TYR A 39 -8.38 -4.70 -5.68
C TYR A 39 -7.39 -4.01 -4.76
N VAL A 40 -6.52 -3.20 -5.34
CA VAL A 40 -5.76 -2.19 -4.60
C VAL A 40 -6.03 -0.84 -5.25
N GLU A 41 -6.39 0.11 -4.42
CA GLU A 41 -6.55 1.51 -4.79
C GLU A 41 -5.36 2.31 -4.27
N ALA A 42 -4.69 3.07 -5.12
CA ALA A 42 -3.58 3.93 -4.70
C ALA A 42 -3.50 5.17 -5.59
N GLY A 43 -2.81 6.20 -5.10
CA GLY A 43 -2.61 7.45 -5.82
C GLY A 43 -2.87 8.67 -4.93
N PRO A 44 -2.44 9.86 -5.37
CA PRO A 44 -2.76 11.09 -4.68
C PRO A 44 -4.27 11.32 -4.65
N ASP A 45 -4.72 12.11 -3.66
CA ASP A 45 -6.14 12.44 -3.52
C ASP A 45 -6.68 13.09 -4.80
N GLY A 46 -7.82 12.59 -5.28
CA GLY A 46 -8.44 13.04 -6.54
C GLY A 46 -7.98 12.31 -7.80
N GLU A 47 -6.86 11.57 -7.76
CA GLU A 47 -6.31 10.84 -8.91
C GLU A 47 -6.03 9.36 -8.59
N ARG A 48 -6.74 8.83 -7.59
CA ARG A 48 -6.61 7.44 -7.17
C ARG A 48 -7.08 6.49 -8.28
N PHE A 49 -6.31 5.44 -8.52
CA PHE A 49 -6.66 4.40 -9.47
C PHE A 49 -6.84 3.06 -8.78
N LEU A 50 -7.86 2.32 -9.21
CA LEU A 50 -8.21 1.00 -8.72
C LEU A 50 -7.62 -0.06 -9.67
N ARG A 51 -6.75 -0.94 -9.16
CA ARG A 51 -6.17 -2.04 -9.93
C ARG A 51 -6.69 -3.39 -9.42
N PRO A 52 -7.11 -4.32 -10.31
CA PRO A 52 -7.44 -5.69 -9.93
C PRO A 52 -6.18 -6.45 -9.51
N MET A 53 -6.32 -7.30 -8.49
CA MET A 53 -5.25 -8.07 -7.89
C MET A 53 -5.33 -9.54 -8.23
N HIS A 54 -4.16 -10.17 -8.40
CA HIS A 54 -4.04 -11.60 -8.64
C HIS A 54 -3.21 -12.26 -7.54
N LEU A 55 -3.67 -13.41 -7.06
CA LEU A 55 -3.02 -14.17 -6.01
C LEU A 55 -1.60 -14.59 -6.45
N GLY A 56 -0.61 -14.34 -5.59
CA GLY A 56 0.77 -14.74 -5.81
C GLY A 56 1.60 -13.78 -6.66
N ASN A 57 0.97 -12.85 -7.37
CA ASN A 57 1.68 -11.89 -8.21
C ASN A 57 2.28 -10.75 -7.37
N ILE A 58 3.47 -10.32 -7.76
CA ILE A 58 4.06 -9.07 -7.27
C ILE A 58 3.50 -7.95 -8.14
N GLU A 59 2.82 -7.01 -7.50
CA GLU A 59 2.38 -5.79 -8.13
C GLU A 59 3.28 -4.63 -7.76
N ILE A 60 3.44 -3.69 -8.70
CA ILE A 60 4.20 -2.48 -8.50
C ILE A 60 3.27 -1.29 -8.72
N PHE A 61 3.18 -0.44 -7.71
CA PHE A 61 2.58 0.88 -7.79
C PHE A 61 3.70 1.90 -7.79
N TYR A 62 3.54 2.92 -8.61
CA TYR A 62 4.44 4.05 -8.62
C TYR A 62 3.65 5.33 -8.81
N TRP A 63 4.23 6.41 -8.32
CA TRP A 63 3.69 7.76 -8.42
C TRP A 63 4.84 8.67 -8.81
N GLU A 64 4.58 9.57 -9.76
CA GLU A 64 5.54 10.60 -10.18
C GLU A 64 5.18 11.94 -9.54
N GLY A 65 6.18 12.73 -9.16
CA GLY A 65 6.01 14.05 -8.59
C GLY A 65 6.76 14.26 -7.26
N LYS A 66 6.61 15.45 -6.68
CA LYS A 66 7.19 15.78 -5.37
C LYS A 66 6.40 15.08 -4.27
N LEU A 67 6.69 13.81 -4.03
CA LEU A 67 5.97 13.00 -3.06
C LEU A 67 6.77 12.83 -1.77
N ASN A 68 6.07 13.02 -0.67
CA ASN A 68 6.50 12.62 0.66
C ASN A 68 6.22 11.12 0.85
N GLU A 69 6.97 10.40 1.68
CA GLU A 69 6.60 9.02 2.04
C GLU A 69 5.21 8.94 2.70
N ARG A 70 4.72 10.05 3.27
CA ARG A 70 3.35 10.20 3.77
C ARG A 70 2.27 10.12 2.70
N ASP A 71 2.63 10.35 1.44
CA ASP A 71 1.70 10.26 0.32
C ASP A 71 1.50 8.80 -0.14
N ILE A 72 2.29 7.85 0.40
CA ILE A 72 2.03 6.43 0.21
C ILE A 72 0.77 6.05 1.01
N ASN A 73 -0.32 5.88 0.28
CA ASN A 73 -1.63 5.54 0.81
C ASN A 73 -2.41 4.42 0.04
N PRO A 74 -1.77 3.33 -0.45
CA PRO A 74 -2.50 2.18 -0.97
C PRO A 74 -3.52 1.62 0.02
N ILE A 75 -4.68 1.22 -0.50
CA ILE A 75 -5.74 0.54 0.23
C ILE A 75 -6.04 -0.77 -0.48
N ALA A 76 -5.92 -1.89 0.23
CA ALA A 76 -6.32 -3.20 -0.25
C ALA A 76 -7.81 -3.43 0.05
N LEU A 77 -8.56 -3.87 -0.96
CA LEU A 77 -10.01 -3.94 -0.95
C LEU A 77 -10.51 -5.35 -1.25
N SER A 78 -11.61 -5.74 -0.63
CA SER A 78 -12.34 -6.97 -0.94
C SER A 78 -13.16 -6.86 -2.24
N ALA A 79 -13.79 -7.97 -2.64
CA ALA A 79 -14.63 -8.04 -3.84
C ALA A 79 -15.77 -7.01 -3.86
N ASP A 80 -16.34 -6.68 -2.70
CA ASP A 80 -17.37 -5.65 -2.51
C ASP A 80 -16.79 -4.25 -2.29
N LYS A 81 -15.50 -4.04 -2.61
CA LYS A 81 -14.76 -2.78 -2.48
C LYS A 81 -14.65 -2.25 -1.05
N LYS A 82 -14.82 -3.10 -0.03
CA LYS A 82 -14.58 -2.70 1.36
C LYS A 82 -13.08 -2.70 1.69
N PRO A 83 -12.57 -1.69 2.42
CA PRO A 83 -11.21 -1.67 2.93
C PRO A 83 -10.92 -2.87 3.84
N LYS A 84 -9.79 -3.52 3.58
CA LYS A 84 -9.22 -4.60 4.41
C LYS A 84 -7.92 -4.15 5.05
N TYR A 85 -7.05 -3.54 4.25
CA TYR A 85 -5.74 -3.07 4.70
C TYR A 85 -5.42 -1.71 4.10
N TYR A 86 -4.60 -0.92 4.80
CA TYR A 86 -3.99 0.29 4.26
C TYR A 86 -2.47 0.23 4.44
N TYR A 87 -1.72 0.78 3.50
CA TYR A 87 -0.27 0.92 3.62
C TYR A 87 0.06 2.35 4.00
N GLY A 88 0.95 2.52 4.97
CA GLY A 88 1.34 3.85 5.45
C GLY A 88 1.84 3.82 6.89
N PHE A 89 1.79 4.96 7.56
CA PHE A 89 2.03 5.06 9.00
C PHE A 89 0.82 4.53 9.77
N SER A 90 1.08 3.89 10.91
CA SER A 90 0.02 3.44 11.80
C SER A 90 -0.77 4.63 12.33
N LYS A 91 -2.10 4.62 12.15
CA LYS A 91 -2.99 5.66 12.68
C LYS A 91 -3.02 5.73 14.22
N ASP A 92 -2.59 4.68 14.90
CA ASP A 92 -2.62 4.56 16.37
C ASP A 92 -1.33 5.06 17.05
N LYS A 93 -0.30 5.38 16.27
CA LYS A 93 0.99 5.87 16.81
C LYS A 93 1.08 7.39 16.71
N GLN A 94 1.60 8.01 17.77
CA GLN A 94 1.80 9.47 17.81
C GLN A 94 3.00 9.96 16.97
N TYR A 95 3.85 9.06 16.49
CA TYR A 95 5.07 9.42 15.75
C TYR A 95 5.22 8.58 14.49
N ASP A 96 5.48 9.28 13.39
CA ASP A 96 5.82 8.72 12.10
C ASP A 96 7.33 8.47 12.03
N ASP A 97 7.75 7.20 12.10
CA ASP A 97 9.12 6.78 11.76
C ASP A 97 9.06 6.08 10.41
N LEU A 98 9.88 6.52 9.44
CA LEU A 98 9.93 5.95 8.10
C LEU A 98 10.14 4.43 8.08
N ARG A 99 10.83 3.89 9.09
CA ARG A 99 11.06 2.45 9.25
C ARG A 99 9.80 1.67 9.64
N THR A 100 8.71 2.37 9.94
CA THR A 100 7.44 1.78 10.41
C THR A 100 6.33 1.81 9.36
N ILE A 101 6.62 2.30 8.15
CA ILE A 101 5.68 2.24 7.02
C ILE A 101 5.50 0.77 6.63
N GLN A 102 4.27 0.30 6.69
CA GLN A 102 3.88 -1.08 6.38
C GLN A 102 2.39 -1.15 6.11
N TRP A 103 1.89 -2.36 5.78
CA TRP A 103 0.45 -2.63 5.75
C TRP A 103 -0.09 -2.68 7.19
N HIS A 104 -1.32 -2.21 7.36
CA HIS A 104 -2.07 -2.26 8.62
C HIS A 104 -3.51 -2.67 8.32
N GLU A 105 -4.17 -3.29 9.30
CA GLU A 105 -5.59 -3.59 9.22
C GLU A 105 -6.43 -2.31 9.22
N TYR A 106 -7.48 -2.32 8.40
CA TYR A 106 -8.46 -1.25 8.38
C TYR A 106 -9.49 -1.51 9.49
N HIS A 107 -9.41 -0.75 10.59
CA HIS A 107 -10.35 -0.81 11.72
C HIS A 107 -11.50 0.19 11.55
#